data_AF-A0A379UV68-F1
#
_entry.id   AF-A0A379UV68-F1
#
_cell.length_a   1.000
_cell.length_b   1.000
_cell.length_c   1.000
_cell.angle_alpha   90.00
_cell.angle_beta   90.00
_cell.angle_gamma   90.00
#
_symmetry.space_group_name_H-M   'P 1'
#
loop_
_entity.id
_entity.type
_entity.pdbx_description
1 polymer ?
#
loop_
_entity_poly.entity_id
_entity_poly.type
_entity_poly.pdbx_seq_one_letter_code
_entity_poly.pdbx_strand_id
1 'polypeptide(L)'
;MQSSTRVAHEPSHQIKTELATPQKAAIGKLAASLVQPESCIYLDAGTTTLAIARQLVTMNKLTVVTNDFVIADYLMDNSDCTIIHTGGAVCGKTGRASVKPRRRFCAD
;
A
#
# COMPACT_ATOMS: atom_id res chain seq x y z
N MET A 1 -28.93 7.87 -22.26
CA MET A 1 -28.71 9.08 -21.44
C MET A 1 -27.36 8.95 -20.74
N GLN A 2 -26.40 9.74 -21.19
CA GLN A 2 -25.02 9.79 -20.68
C GLN A 2 -25.00 10.47 -19.30
N SER A 3 -24.22 9.95 -18.35
CA SER A 3 -23.72 10.76 -17.23
C SER A 3 -22.20 10.73 -17.26
N SER A 4 -21.66 11.65 -18.07
CA SER A 4 -20.26 12.04 -18.09
C SER A 4 -19.98 12.89 -16.85
N THR A 5 -19.50 12.28 -15.76
CA THR A 5 -18.88 13.01 -14.66
C THR A 5 -17.38 12.74 -14.71
N ARG A 6 -16.63 13.82 -14.92
CA ARG A 6 -15.20 13.88 -15.19
C ARG A 6 -14.41 12.96 -14.24
N VAL A 7 -13.75 11.94 -14.78
CA VAL A 7 -12.63 11.30 -14.07
C VAL A 7 -11.53 12.35 -14.05
N ALA A 8 -11.41 13.05 -12.93
CA ALA A 8 -10.29 13.96 -12.68
C ALA A 8 -9.00 13.19 -12.97
N HIS A 9 -8.19 13.75 -13.86
CA HIS A 9 -6.91 13.19 -14.28
C HIS A 9 -6.06 12.96 -13.01
N GLU A 10 -5.93 11.70 -12.58
CA GLU A 10 -5.14 11.37 -11.41
C GLU A 10 -3.66 11.51 -11.82
N PRO A 11 -2.89 12.46 -11.25
CA PRO A 11 -1.49 12.61 -11.63
C PRO A 11 -0.78 11.28 -11.40
N SER A 12 0.14 10.94 -12.31
CA SER A 12 0.91 9.71 -12.24
C SER A 12 1.55 9.57 -10.86
N HIS A 13 1.70 8.32 -10.40
CA HIS A 13 2.21 8.01 -9.06
C HIS A 13 3.53 8.76 -8.74
N GLN A 14 4.34 9.02 -9.76
CA GLN A 14 5.56 9.81 -9.72
C GLN A 14 5.31 11.28 -9.34
N ILE A 15 4.37 11.96 -10.01
CA ILE A 15 4.02 13.37 -9.72
C ILE A 15 3.46 13.51 -8.31
N LYS A 16 2.64 12.54 -7.86
CA LYS A 16 2.13 12.57 -6.48
C LYS A 16 3.23 12.36 -5.44
N THR A 17 4.29 11.60 -5.76
CA THR A 17 5.36 11.28 -4.79
C THR A 17 6.17 12.53 -4.43
N GLU A 18 6.36 13.44 -5.38
CA GLU A 18 7.14 14.67 -5.21
C GLU A 18 6.36 15.77 -4.46
N LEU A 19 5.04 15.72 -4.49
CA LEU A 19 4.18 16.66 -3.76
C LEU A 19 4.03 16.26 -2.29
N ALA A 20 4.17 17.25 -1.40
CA ALA A 20 3.96 17.13 0.04
C ALA A 20 4.84 16.05 0.73
N THR A 21 6.04 15.82 0.20
CA THR A 21 7.05 14.90 0.75
C THR A 21 7.29 15.07 2.25
N PRO A 22 7.49 16.28 2.82
CA PRO A 22 7.76 16.41 4.25
C PRO A 22 6.54 16.05 5.10
N GLN A 23 5.32 16.38 4.67
CA GLN A 23 4.10 16.01 5.39
C GLN A 23 3.90 14.49 5.39
N LYS A 24 4.12 13.83 4.24
CA LYS A 24 4.03 12.37 4.14
C LYS A 24 5.09 11.67 4.98
N ALA A 25 6.30 12.22 5.04
CA ALA A 25 7.35 11.70 5.92
C ALA A 25 6.97 11.86 7.40
N ALA A 26 6.37 12.99 7.79
CA ALA A 26 5.89 13.20 9.16
C ALA A 26 4.76 12.22 9.52
N ILE A 27 3.80 12.01 8.62
CA ILE A 27 2.75 10.98 8.76
C ILE A 27 3.39 9.59 8.89
N GLY A 28 4.37 9.28 8.03
CA GLY A 28 5.12 8.03 8.07
C GLY A 28 5.73 7.74 9.43
N LYS A 29 6.45 8.72 9.99
CA LYS A 29 7.10 8.59 11.30
C LYS A 29 6.10 8.39 12.42
N LEU A 30 5.04 9.19 12.44
CA LEU A 30 4.00 9.07 13.45
C LEU A 30 3.29 7.72 13.35
N ALA A 31 2.86 7.31 12.16
CA ALA A 31 2.22 6.03 11.93
C ALA A 31 3.11 4.85 12.37
N ALA A 32 4.39 4.86 12.00
CA ALA A 32 5.34 3.83 12.42
C ALA A 32 5.50 3.78 13.95
N SER A 33 5.47 4.92 14.64
CA SER A 33 5.54 4.94 16.12
C SER A 33 4.34 4.28 16.82
N LEU A 34 3.23 4.08 16.11
CA LEU A 34 2.03 3.42 16.63
C LEU A 34 2.02 1.91 16.36
N VAL A 35 2.94 1.41 15.51
CA VAL A 35 3.03 -0.02 15.18
C VAL A 35 3.77 -0.76 16.28
N GLN A 36 3.18 -1.85 16.75
CA GLN A 36 3.81 -2.72 17.75
C GLN A 36 4.69 -3.77 17.07
N PRO A 37 5.81 -4.18 17.70
CA PRO A 37 6.58 -5.33 17.26
C PRO A 37 5.70 -6.59 17.17
N GLU A 38 6.05 -7.51 16.28
CA GLU A 38 5.35 -8.80 16.13
C GLU A 38 3.85 -8.68 15.75
N SER A 39 3.42 -7.52 15.29
CA SER A 39 2.04 -7.28 14.85
C SER A 39 1.81 -7.55 13.36
N CYS A 40 0.54 -7.54 12.95
CA CYS A 40 0.13 -7.60 11.56
C CYS A 40 -0.64 -6.32 11.21
N ILE A 41 -0.21 -5.63 10.15
CA ILE A 41 -0.81 -4.37 9.69
C ILE A 41 -1.22 -4.45 8.22
N TYR A 42 -2.21 -3.66 7.83
CA TYR A 42 -2.60 -3.49 6.42
C TYR A 42 -2.14 -2.12 5.91
N LEU A 43 -1.47 -2.10 4.76
CA LEU A 43 -1.04 -0.90 4.05
C LEU A 43 -1.76 -0.82 2.69
N ASP A 44 -2.63 0.18 2.52
CA ASP A 44 -3.32 0.44 1.25
C ASP A 44 -2.41 1.08 0.19
N ALA A 45 -2.88 1.13 -1.05
CA ALA A 45 -2.18 1.76 -2.15
C ALA A 45 -2.00 3.27 -2.01
N GLY A 46 -0.82 3.77 -2.37
CA GLY A 46 -0.58 5.20 -2.53
C GLY A 46 0.71 5.75 -1.90
N THR A 47 1.06 6.96 -2.35
CA THR A 47 2.34 7.61 -2.00
C THR A 47 2.51 7.96 -0.52
N THR A 48 1.42 8.18 0.21
CA THR A 48 1.48 8.39 1.67
C THR A 48 1.78 7.08 2.40
N THR A 49 1.14 5.99 1.99
CA THR A 49 1.39 4.68 2.59
C THR A 49 2.79 4.16 2.27
N LEU A 50 3.32 4.47 1.08
CA LEU A 50 4.74 4.22 0.77
C LEU A 50 5.68 4.99 1.73
N ALA A 51 5.33 6.21 2.13
CA ALA A 51 6.11 6.93 3.13
C ALA A 51 6.04 6.27 4.53
N ILE A 52 4.93 5.61 4.87
CA ILE A 52 4.82 4.76 6.07
C ILE A 52 5.72 3.54 5.92
N ALA A 53 5.64 2.81 4.81
CA ALA A 53 6.47 1.63 4.54
C ALA A 53 7.97 1.91 4.68
N ARG A 54 8.42 3.08 4.19
CA ARG A 54 9.81 3.58 4.37
C ARG A 54 10.26 3.72 5.82
N GLN A 55 9.34 3.91 6.77
CA GLN A 55 9.67 4.01 8.20
C GLN A 55 9.59 2.67 8.92
N LEU A 56 9.00 1.64 8.30
CA LEU A 56 8.82 0.31 8.90
C LEU A 56 9.98 -0.65 8.60
N VAL A 57 10.94 -0.24 7.76
CA VAL A 57 12.05 -1.09 7.33
C VAL A 57 12.94 -1.60 8.46
N THR A 58 12.97 -0.88 9.59
CA THR A 58 13.76 -1.26 10.77
C THR A 58 12.96 -2.09 11.78
N MET A 59 11.68 -2.38 11.52
CA MET A 59 10.85 -3.17 12.41
C MET A 59 11.05 -4.67 12.18
N ASN A 60 11.46 -5.36 13.24
CA ASN A 60 11.65 -6.80 13.19
C ASN A 60 10.33 -7.53 13.40
N LYS A 61 10.16 -8.64 12.67
CA LYS A 61 9.02 -9.57 12.81
C LYS A 61 7.65 -8.94 12.56
N LEU A 62 7.57 -7.93 11.70
CA LEU A 62 6.30 -7.32 11.30
C LEU A 62 5.68 -8.09 10.13
N THR A 63 4.37 -8.33 10.16
CA THR A 63 3.62 -8.81 8.99
C THR A 63 2.89 -7.65 8.33
N VAL A 64 3.12 -7.44 7.03
CA VAL A 64 2.49 -6.38 6.24
C VAL A 64 1.61 -7.00 5.17
N VAL A 65 0.33 -6.67 5.22
CA VAL A 65 -0.64 -7.00 4.18
C VAL A 65 -0.83 -5.79 3.27
N THR A 66 -0.70 -5.94 1.95
CA THR A 66 -0.90 -4.81 1.02
C THR A 66 -1.49 -5.25 -0.32
N ASN A 67 -2.26 -4.40 -0.98
CA ASN A 67 -2.75 -4.56 -2.34
C ASN A 67 -1.92 -3.78 -3.38
N ASP A 68 -0.79 -3.17 -2.99
CA ASP A 68 0.04 -2.32 -3.84
C ASP A 68 1.41 -2.96 -4.11
N PHE A 69 1.72 -3.16 -5.40
CA PHE A 69 3.00 -3.76 -5.81
C PHE A 69 4.20 -2.89 -5.49
N VAL A 70 4.08 -1.55 -5.51
CA VAL A 70 5.20 -0.65 -5.19
C VAL A 70 5.57 -0.75 -3.72
N ILE A 71 4.57 -0.88 -2.84
CA ILE A 71 4.82 -1.06 -1.41
C ILE A 71 5.39 -2.46 -1.13
N ALA A 72 4.83 -3.50 -1.76
CA ALA A 72 5.31 -4.86 -1.62
C ALA A 72 6.78 -4.97 -2.06
N ASP A 73 7.11 -4.49 -3.26
CA ASP A 73 8.46 -4.48 -3.82
C ASP A 73 9.45 -3.73 -2.93
N TYR A 74 9.07 -2.52 -2.49
CA TYR A 74 9.90 -1.74 -1.59
C TYR A 74 10.22 -2.46 -0.27
N LEU A 75 9.23 -3.10 0.36
CA LEU A 75 9.44 -3.81 1.61
C LEU A 75 10.24 -5.11 1.41
N MET A 76 10.03 -5.84 0.31
CA MET A 76 10.81 -7.04 -0.03
C MET A 76 12.31 -6.71 -0.15
N ASP A 77 12.64 -5.56 -0.73
CA ASP A 77 14.02 -5.14 -0.95
C ASP A 77 14.69 -4.54 0.30
N ASN A 78 13.92 -4.02 1.25
CA ASN A 78 14.44 -3.15 2.31
C ASN A 78 14.12 -3.61 3.73
N SER A 79 13.34 -4.68 3.95
CA SER A 79 12.99 -5.12 5.30
C SER A 79 12.88 -6.63 5.45
N ASP A 80 12.98 -7.10 6.69
CA ASP A 80 12.73 -8.51 7.07
C ASP A 80 11.24 -8.77 7.38
N CYS A 81 10.34 -7.93 6.86
CA CYS A 81 8.91 -8.08 7.10
C CYS A 81 8.37 -9.32 6.38
N THR A 82 7.41 -10.02 6.99
CA THR A 82 6.57 -10.97 6.26
C THR A 82 5.57 -10.20 5.43
N ILE A 83 5.53 -10.42 4.12
CA ILE A 83 4.69 -9.64 3.21
C ILE A 83 3.60 -10.53 2.62
N ILE A 84 2.34 -10.11 2.80
CA ILE A 84 1.17 -10.76 2.21
C ILE A 84 0.56 -9.80 1.18
N HIS A 85 0.74 -10.10 -0.09
CA HIS A 85 0.12 -9.32 -1.14
C HIS A 85 -1.31 -9.83 -1.42
N THR A 86 -2.32 -9.01 -1.11
CA THR A 86 -3.71 -9.36 -1.39
C THR A 86 -4.01 -9.14 -2.88
N GLY A 87 -3.98 -10.22 -3.65
CA GLY A 87 -4.36 -10.20 -5.06
C GLY A 87 -5.85 -9.92 -5.30
N GLY A 88 -6.21 -9.58 -6.53
CA GLY A 88 -7.59 -9.30 -6.95
C GLY A 88 -7.71 -9.20 -8.47
N ALA A 89 -8.92 -8.92 -8.99
CA ALA A 89 -9.09 -8.61 -10.41
C ALA A 89 -8.61 -7.18 -10.68
N VAL A 90 -7.70 -7.01 -11.64
CA VAL A 90 -7.16 -5.69 -12.03
C VAL A 90 -8.02 -5.12 -13.17
N CYS A 91 -8.57 -3.91 -12.96
CA CYS A 91 -9.22 -3.17 -14.02
C CYS A 91 -8.22 -2.21 -14.66
N GLY A 92 -7.91 -2.42 -15.95
CA GLY A 92 -6.89 -1.67 -16.69
C GLY A 92 -7.13 -0.16 -16.82
N LYS A 93 -8.25 0.36 -16.31
CA LYS A 93 -8.57 1.80 -16.34
C LYS A 93 -8.03 2.58 -15.14
N THR A 94 -7.75 1.91 -14.02
CA THR A 94 -7.37 2.60 -12.76
C THR A 94 -6.08 2.08 -12.14
N GLY A 95 -5.48 1.00 -12.67
CA GLY A 95 -4.28 0.39 -12.06
C GLY A 95 -4.52 -0.17 -10.65
N ARG A 96 -5.78 -0.26 -10.21
CA ARG A 96 -6.15 -0.75 -8.87
C ARG A 96 -6.60 -2.21 -8.95
N ALA A 97 -6.08 -3.03 -8.05
CA ALA A 97 -6.60 -4.37 -7.81
C ALA A 97 -7.87 -4.27 -6.95
N SER A 98 -8.95 -4.96 -7.35
CA SER A 98 -10.15 -5.15 -6.52
C SER A 98 -10.27 -6.61 -6.14
N VAL A 99 -10.26 -6.90 -4.84
CA VAL A 99 -10.52 -8.25 -4.33
C VAL A 99 -12.03 -8.50 -4.42
N LYS A 100 -12.48 -9.32 -5.37
CA LYS A 100 -13.84 -9.89 -5.29
C LYS A 100 -13.83 -10.97 -4.21
N PRO A 101 -14.89 -11.13 -3.41
CA PRO A 101 -14.96 -12.20 -2.43
C PRO A 101 -14.85 -13.55 -3.15
N ARG A 102 -13.69 -14.21 -3.03
CA ARG A 102 -13.55 -15.62 -3.41
C ARG A 102 -14.21 -16.43 -2.31
N ARG A 103 -15.34 -17.07 -2.64
CA ARG A 103 -15.83 -18.18 -1.82
C ARG A 103 -14.74 -19.25 -1.84
N ARG A 104 -14.34 -19.67 -0.63
CA ARG A 104 -13.50 -20.84 -0.31
C ARG A 104 -11.97 -20.60 -0.46
N PHE A 105 -11.34 -20.43 0.70
CA PHE A 105 -9.92 -20.71 0.92
C PHE A 105 -9.86 -22.16 1.42
N CYS A 106 -9.21 -23.05 0.67
CA CYS A 106 -8.78 -24.33 1.21
C CYS A 106 -7.40 -24.09 1.83
N ALA A 107 -7.32 -24.32 3.14
CA ALA A 107 -6.07 -24.63 3.81
C ALA A 107 -5.64 -26.03 3.37
N ASP A 108 -4.36 -26.19 3.07
CA ASP A 108 -3.50 -27.35 3.35
C ASP A 108 -2.04 -26.90 3.19
#